data_AF-A0A0N0T3W6-F1
#
_entry.id   AF-A0A0N0T3W6-F1
#
_cell.length_a   1.000
_cell.length_b   1.000
_cell.length_c   1.000
_cell.angle_alpha   90.00
_cell.angle_beta   90.00
_cell.angle_gamma   90.00
#
_symmetry.space_group_name_H-M   'P 1'
#
loop_
_entity.id
_entity.type
_entity.pdbx_description
1 polymer ?
#
loop_
_entity_poly.entity_id
_entity_poly.type
_entity_poly.pdbx_seq_one_letter_code
_entity_poly.pdbx_strand_id
1 'polypeptide(L)'
;MTPGGAGVAQQHLDPTDPTTAGPVTADALADYLRAQATEFLRALRLHRESGPGSASPGEEPVNAARALRHAARRITGTLHTFRPLLDPTWSEALQPELAWLSGILAREHAYAARQERLLLALHRLSGTPPFPTQATTAVGSRSAGADPIPLKAEPGTAGPPTHPAAPPDRGNLTVGAAKAGALLERQLTLARTRAHSAALQALGSSRFHAVADNVAVLPSEVPLPPTATTTPTDLRPLATAA
;
A
#
# COMPACT_ATOMS: atom_id res chain seq x y z
N MET A 1 -25.43 34.94 -25.52
CA MET A 1 -25.16 33.49 -25.48
C MET A 1 -23.66 33.28 -25.37
N THR A 2 -23.15 33.04 -24.17
CA THR A 2 -21.89 32.32 -23.91
C THR A 2 -22.10 30.84 -24.26
N PRO A 3 -21.10 30.16 -24.83
CA PRO A 3 -20.08 29.45 -24.04
C PRO A 3 -18.67 29.64 -24.66
N GLY A 4 -17.53 29.27 -24.11
CA GLY A 4 -17.13 28.35 -23.05
C GLY A 4 -15.74 27.81 -23.45
N GLY A 5 -14.84 27.63 -22.48
CA GLY A 5 -13.56 26.94 -22.71
C GLY A 5 -12.32 27.66 -22.23
N ALA A 6 -12.26 28.04 -20.95
CA ALA A 6 -10.97 28.29 -20.30
C ALA A 6 -10.32 26.93 -20.03
N GLY A 7 -9.43 26.50 -20.93
CA GLY A 7 -8.53 25.39 -20.70
C GLY A 7 -7.66 25.73 -19.50
N VAL A 8 -7.92 25.09 -18.37
CA VAL A 8 -7.01 25.04 -17.23
C VAL A 8 -5.75 24.31 -17.70
N ALA A 9 -4.75 25.07 -18.12
CA ALA A 9 -3.40 24.56 -18.28
C ALA A 9 -3.01 23.96 -16.92
N GLN A 10 -2.82 22.63 -16.88
CA GLN A 10 -2.08 21.99 -15.79
C GLN A 10 -0.77 22.77 -15.63
N GLN A 11 -0.67 23.56 -14.56
CA GLN A 11 0.61 24.05 -14.08
C GLN A 11 1.37 22.80 -13.64
N HIS A 12 2.18 22.30 -14.57
CA HIS A 12 3.20 21.31 -14.31
C HIS A 12 4.13 21.95 -13.28
N LEU A 13 4.03 21.52 -12.02
CA LEU A 13 5.00 21.89 -10.98
C LEU A 13 6.36 21.39 -11.48
N ASP A 14 7.20 22.30 -11.94
CA ASP A 14 8.61 21.99 -12.19
C ASP A 14 9.20 21.42 -10.89
N PRO A 15 9.98 20.34 -10.96
CA PRO A 15 10.68 19.83 -9.79
C PRO A 15 11.72 20.86 -9.38
N THR A 16 11.42 21.61 -8.32
CA THR A 16 12.36 22.55 -7.70
C THR A 16 13.66 21.81 -7.43
N ASP A 17 14.73 22.19 -8.13
CA ASP A 17 16.07 21.63 -7.92
C ASP A 17 16.44 21.82 -6.43
N PRO A 18 16.59 20.75 -5.64
CA PRO A 18 16.79 20.85 -4.19
C PRO A 18 18.16 21.46 -3.82
N THR A 19 19.00 21.69 -4.83
CA THR A 19 20.33 22.30 -4.69
C THR A 19 20.26 23.82 -4.60
N THR A 20 19.23 24.44 -5.20
CA THR A 20 19.06 25.90 -5.28
C THR A 20 18.28 26.46 -4.08
N ALA A 21 17.59 25.59 -3.33
CA ALA A 21 17.00 25.95 -2.05
C ALA A 21 18.12 26.19 -1.02
N GLY A 22 18.03 27.31 -0.28
CA GLY A 22 18.93 27.60 0.85
C GLY A 22 18.96 26.47 1.89
N PRO A 23 19.88 26.50 2.86
CA PRO A 23 20.02 25.43 3.85
C PRO A 23 18.66 25.15 4.52
N VAL A 24 18.24 23.89 4.53
CA VAL A 24 17.02 23.49 5.23
C VAL A 24 17.37 23.56 6.72
N THR A 25 16.69 24.43 7.47
CA THR A 25 16.99 24.73 8.88
C THR A 25 16.09 23.93 9.84
N ALA A 26 16.44 23.93 11.13
CA ALA A 26 15.61 23.37 12.20
C ALA A 26 14.20 23.98 12.25
N ASP A 27 14.03 25.24 11.85
CA ASP A 27 12.71 25.89 11.77
C ASP A 27 11.83 25.24 10.70
N ALA A 28 12.40 24.88 9.54
CA ALA A 28 11.65 24.16 8.49
C ALA A 28 11.18 22.77 8.97
N LEU A 29 11.97 22.09 9.81
CA LEU A 29 11.56 20.85 10.47
C LEU A 29 10.42 21.08 11.46
N ALA A 30 10.51 22.14 12.28
CA ALA A 30 9.45 22.48 13.23
C ALA A 30 8.14 22.81 12.51
N ASP A 31 8.18 23.64 11.47
CA ASP A 31 7.00 23.99 10.68
C ASP A 31 6.40 22.78 9.98
N TYR A 32 7.24 21.87 9.49
CA TYR A 32 6.79 20.61 8.92
C TYR A 32 6.10 19.72 9.97
N LEU A 33 6.67 19.57 11.16
CA LEU A 33 6.08 18.80 12.25
C LEU A 33 4.74 19.40 12.71
N ARG A 34 4.65 20.74 12.82
CA ARG A 34 3.40 21.46 13.12
C ARG A 34 2.33 21.21 12.07
N ALA A 35 2.69 21.26 10.78
CA ALA A 35 1.78 20.98 9.69
C ALA A 35 1.27 19.53 9.71
N GLN A 36 2.16 18.55 9.95
CA GLN A 36 1.76 17.15 10.07
C GLN A 36 0.89 16.89 11.30
N ALA A 37 1.18 17.54 12.44
CA ALA A 37 0.35 17.44 13.64
C ALA A 37 -1.05 18.03 13.41
N THR A 38 -1.15 19.16 12.71
CA THR A 38 -2.45 19.76 12.36
C THR A 38 -3.25 18.86 11.42
N GLU A 39 -2.60 18.24 10.44
CA GLU A 39 -3.26 17.26 9.55
C GLU A 39 -3.71 16.02 10.31
N PHE A 40 -2.92 15.54 11.27
CA PHE A 40 -3.32 14.46 12.17
C PHE A 40 -4.58 14.79 12.96
N LEU A 41 -4.63 15.98 13.59
CA LEU A 41 -5.78 16.42 14.39
C LEU A 41 -7.02 16.66 13.53
N ARG A 42 -6.85 17.21 12.32
CA ARG A 42 -7.92 17.37 11.33
C ARG A 42 -8.50 16.02 10.92
N ALA A 43 -7.65 15.07 10.54
CA ALA A 43 -8.07 13.72 10.19
C ALA A 43 -8.78 13.01 11.35
N LEU A 44 -8.31 13.23 12.59
CA LEU A 44 -8.95 12.70 13.78
C LEU A 44 -10.33 13.30 14.03
N ARG A 45 -10.50 14.62 13.84
CA ARG A 45 -11.80 15.28 13.94
C ARG A 45 -12.79 14.72 12.90
N LEU A 46 -12.36 14.63 11.64
CA LEU A 46 -13.15 14.03 10.56
C LEU A 46 -13.52 12.57 10.85
N HIS A 47 -12.59 11.80 11.42
CA HIS A 47 -12.86 10.42 11.79
C HIS A 47 -13.92 10.29 12.89
N ARG A 48 -13.95 11.21 13.87
CA ARG A 48 -14.99 11.27 14.90
C ARG A 48 -16.35 11.69 14.33
N GLU A 49 -16.34 12.66 13.43
CA GLU A 49 -17.55 13.14 12.74
C GLU A 49 -18.15 12.08 11.81
N SER A 50 -17.31 11.19 11.28
CA SER A 50 -17.72 10.06 10.43
C SER A 50 -18.28 8.85 11.22
N GLY A 51 -18.50 9.00 12.54
CA GLY A 51 -19.11 7.97 13.40
C GLY A 51 -20.55 7.60 12.99
N PRO A 52 -21.23 6.70 13.74
CA PRO A 52 -22.46 6.01 13.33
C PRO A 52 -23.72 6.86 13.05
N GLY A 53 -23.59 8.17 12.85
CA GLY A 53 -24.65 9.09 12.39
C GLY A 53 -24.27 9.95 11.17
N SER A 54 -23.14 9.70 10.50
CA SER A 54 -22.75 10.45 9.29
C SER A 54 -23.63 10.08 8.08
N ALA A 55 -24.11 11.11 7.37
CA ALA A 55 -24.99 10.99 6.20
C ALA A 55 -24.30 10.44 4.93
N SER A 56 -22.98 10.23 4.96
CA SER A 56 -22.19 9.78 3.81
C SER A 56 -21.60 8.39 4.05
N PRO A 57 -22.19 7.32 3.47
CA PRO A 57 -21.74 5.95 3.73
C PRO A 57 -20.43 5.64 2.99
N GLY A 58 -19.36 5.39 3.74
CA GLY A 58 -18.28 4.46 3.35
C GLY A 58 -16.95 5.04 2.89
N GLU A 59 -16.91 6.15 2.15
CA GLU A 59 -15.64 6.65 1.57
C GLU A 59 -14.92 7.69 2.43
N GLU A 60 -15.67 8.66 2.96
CA GLU A 60 -15.16 9.72 3.84
C GLU A 60 -14.49 9.20 5.13
N PRO A 61 -15.08 8.26 5.91
CA PRO A 61 -14.42 7.67 7.07
C PRO A 61 -13.13 6.92 6.72
N VAL A 62 -13.12 6.23 5.57
CA VAL A 62 -11.96 5.48 5.07
C VAL A 62 -10.82 6.43 4.67
N ASN A 63 -11.16 7.56 4.05
CA ASN A 63 -10.20 8.60 3.71
C ASN A 63 -9.64 9.27 4.97
N ALA A 64 -10.47 9.56 5.98
CA ALA A 64 -10.02 10.12 7.25
C ALA A 64 -9.06 9.17 7.99
N ALA A 65 -9.38 7.87 8.08
CA ALA A 65 -8.49 6.88 8.68
C ALA A 65 -7.16 6.73 7.91
N ARG A 66 -7.20 6.87 6.57
CA ARG A 66 -6.00 6.89 5.72
C ARG A 66 -5.14 8.13 5.95
N ALA A 67 -5.75 9.31 6.01
CA ALA A 67 -5.08 10.57 6.29
C ALA A 67 -4.43 10.54 7.68
N LEU A 68 -5.15 10.07 8.70
CA LEU A 68 -4.65 9.90 10.06
C LEU A 68 -3.41 9.00 10.12
N ARG A 69 -3.47 7.83 9.46
CA ARG A 69 -2.34 6.91 9.36
C ARG A 69 -1.15 7.52 8.62
N HIS A 70 -1.42 8.24 7.54
CA HIS A 70 -0.37 8.88 6.74
C HIS A 70 0.36 9.96 7.55
N ALA A 71 -0.38 10.83 8.23
CA ALA A 71 0.19 11.84 9.12
C ALA A 71 1.00 11.18 10.26
N ALA A 72 0.45 10.16 10.92
CA ALA A 72 1.16 9.43 11.98
C ALA A 72 2.50 8.83 11.48
N ARG A 73 2.51 8.16 10.32
CA ARG A 73 3.74 7.60 9.73
C ARG A 73 4.74 8.68 9.33
N ARG A 74 4.27 9.82 8.81
CA ARG A 74 5.14 10.95 8.46
C ARG A 74 5.79 11.55 9.70
N ILE A 75 5.03 11.71 10.79
CA ILE A 75 5.59 12.15 12.08
C ILE A 75 6.63 11.13 12.55
N THR A 76 6.29 9.83 12.65
CA THR A 76 7.25 8.78 13.07
C THR A 76 8.53 8.77 12.23
N GLY A 77 8.43 8.85 10.90
CA GLY A 77 9.59 8.86 10.02
C GLY A 77 10.46 10.11 10.23
N THR A 78 9.84 11.27 10.42
CA THR A 78 10.54 12.53 10.68
C THR A 78 11.26 12.50 12.02
N LEU A 79 10.61 11.98 13.07
CA LEU A 79 11.24 11.77 14.38
C LEU A 79 12.40 10.79 14.30
N HIS A 80 12.31 9.78 13.43
CA HIS A 80 13.36 8.77 13.27
C HIS A 80 14.61 9.32 12.58
N THR A 81 14.41 10.04 11.46
CA THR A 81 15.48 10.62 10.63
C THR A 81 16.16 11.80 11.31
N PHE A 82 15.40 12.73 11.90
CA PHE A 82 15.93 13.94 12.52
C PHE A 82 16.08 13.84 14.04
N ARG A 83 16.12 12.62 14.58
CA ARG A 83 16.31 12.33 16.01
C ARG A 83 17.46 13.11 16.67
N PRO A 84 18.64 13.31 16.04
CA PRO A 84 19.74 14.05 16.67
C PRO A 84 19.43 15.53 16.95
N LEU A 85 18.37 16.08 16.34
CA LEU A 85 17.97 17.48 16.43
C LEU A 85 16.71 17.70 17.26
N LEU A 86 16.15 16.64 17.83
CA LEU A 86 14.92 16.66 18.64
C LEU A 86 15.26 16.23 20.06
N ASP A 87 14.41 16.56 21.02
CA ASP A 87 14.55 16.00 22.37
C ASP A 87 14.53 14.45 22.31
N PRO A 88 15.58 13.77 22.79
CA PRO A 88 15.70 12.33 22.67
C PRO A 88 14.66 11.60 23.53
N THR A 89 14.37 12.10 24.73
CA THR A 89 13.43 11.45 25.66
C THR A 89 12.00 11.49 25.14
N TRP A 90 11.59 12.63 24.59
CA TRP A 90 10.28 12.83 23.99
C TRP A 90 10.12 12.03 22.70
N SER A 91 11.12 12.07 21.82
CA SER A 91 11.05 11.34 20.54
C SER A 91 11.05 9.82 20.73
N GLU A 92 11.83 9.28 21.67
CA GLU A 92 11.85 7.86 22.01
C GLU A 92 10.54 7.39 22.66
N ALA A 93 9.88 8.24 23.45
CA ALA A 93 8.58 7.93 24.03
C ALA A 93 7.45 7.93 22.98
N LEU A 94 7.46 8.88 22.04
CA LEU A 94 6.37 9.08 21.09
C LEU A 94 6.43 8.13 19.87
N GLN A 95 7.62 7.75 19.40
CA GLN A 95 7.80 6.87 18.25
C GLN A 95 7.06 5.51 18.33
N PRO A 96 7.23 4.69 19.39
CA PRO A 96 6.58 3.38 19.47
C PRO A 96 5.06 3.52 19.55
N GLU A 97 4.56 4.60 20.13
CA GLU A 97 3.13 4.90 20.25
C GLU A 97 2.49 5.26 18.91
N LEU A 98 3.15 6.11 18.11
CA LEU A 98 2.70 6.41 16.75
C LEU A 98 2.83 5.19 15.81
N ALA A 99 3.88 4.38 15.98
CA ALA A 99 4.06 3.13 15.24
C ALA A 99 2.93 2.13 15.58
N TRP A 100 2.60 1.98 16.86
CA TRP A 100 1.46 1.20 17.33
C TRP A 100 0.16 1.68 16.69
N LEU A 101 -0.16 2.98 16.79
CA LEU A 101 -1.38 3.56 16.25
C LEU A 101 -1.50 3.33 14.73
N SER A 102 -0.44 3.64 13.98
CA SER A 102 -0.42 3.45 12.53
C SER A 102 -0.57 1.99 12.12
N GLY A 103 0.01 1.05 12.89
CA GLY A 103 -0.14 -0.38 12.69
C GLY A 103 -1.57 -0.88 12.93
N ILE A 104 -2.24 -0.41 13.98
CA ILE A 104 -3.64 -0.73 14.24
C ILE A 104 -4.53 -0.26 13.09
N LEU A 105 -4.37 1.00 12.66
CA LEU A 105 -5.13 1.62 11.59
C LEU A 105 -4.82 1.02 10.20
N ALA A 106 -3.68 0.34 10.03
CA ALA A 106 -3.32 -0.29 8.76
C ALA A 106 -4.07 -1.61 8.52
N ARG A 107 -4.38 -2.36 9.58
CA ARG A 107 -4.86 -3.76 9.46
C ARG A 107 -6.14 -3.89 8.65
N GLU A 108 -7.12 -3.01 8.89
CA GLU A 108 -8.40 -3.06 8.16
C GLU A 108 -8.18 -2.94 6.65
N HIS A 109 -7.42 -1.94 6.21
CA HIS A 109 -7.13 -1.73 4.80
C HIS A 109 -6.22 -2.80 4.21
N ALA A 110 -5.30 -3.36 5.01
CA ALA A 110 -4.46 -4.46 4.57
C ALA A 110 -5.30 -5.72 4.27
N TYR A 111 -6.34 -6.00 5.04
CA TYR A 111 -7.27 -7.09 4.75
C TYR A 111 -8.12 -6.82 3.50
N ALA A 112 -8.61 -5.59 3.34
CA ALA A 112 -9.35 -5.19 2.13
C ALA A 112 -8.50 -5.35 0.85
N ALA A 113 -7.31 -4.75 0.83
CA ALA A 113 -6.39 -4.85 -0.31
C ALA A 113 -5.93 -6.30 -0.56
N ARG A 114 -5.75 -7.10 0.50
CA ARG A 114 -5.42 -8.52 0.37
C ARG A 114 -6.57 -9.31 -0.25
N GLN A 115 -7.81 -9.03 0.11
CA GLN A 115 -8.99 -9.68 -0.47
C GLN A 115 -9.09 -9.39 -1.97
N GLU A 116 -9.02 -8.12 -2.37
CA GLU A 116 -9.04 -7.72 -3.77
C GLU A 116 -7.92 -8.39 -4.57
N ARG A 117 -6.68 -8.33 -4.06
CA ARG A 117 -5.53 -8.94 -4.73
C ARG A 117 -5.67 -10.46 -4.88
N LEU A 118 -6.15 -11.15 -3.86
CA LEU A 118 -6.30 -12.61 -3.90
C LEU A 118 -7.45 -13.06 -4.79
N LEU A 119 -8.59 -12.36 -4.79
CA LEU A 119 -9.70 -12.65 -5.69
C LEU A 119 -9.32 -12.40 -7.15
N LEU A 120 -8.60 -11.31 -7.43
CA LEU A 120 -8.06 -11.04 -8.77
C LEU A 120 -7.05 -12.11 -9.20
N ALA A 121 -6.14 -12.52 -8.31
CA ALA A 121 -5.18 -13.59 -8.60
C ALA A 121 -5.90 -14.92 -8.88
N LEU A 122 -6.93 -15.25 -8.08
CA LEU A 122 -7.71 -16.46 -8.25
C LEU A 122 -8.48 -16.46 -9.58
N HIS A 123 -9.05 -15.32 -9.97
CA HIS A 123 -9.70 -15.16 -11.26
C HIS A 123 -8.71 -15.35 -12.42
N ARG A 124 -7.51 -14.75 -12.33
CA ARG A 124 -6.44 -14.92 -13.33
C ARG A 124 -5.90 -16.35 -13.43
N LEU A 125 -5.88 -17.09 -12.32
CA LEU A 125 -5.43 -18.49 -12.30
C LEU A 125 -6.53 -19.46 -12.75
N SER A 126 -7.80 -19.12 -12.52
CA SER A 126 -8.97 -19.93 -12.93
C SER A 126 -9.34 -19.71 -14.38
N GLY A 127 -9.16 -18.48 -14.88
CA GLY A 127 -9.22 -18.12 -16.29
C GLY A 127 -7.82 -18.17 -16.88
N THR A 128 -7.39 -19.33 -17.37
CA THR A 128 -6.11 -19.54 -18.06
C THR A 128 -5.73 -18.35 -18.96
N PRO A 129 -4.52 -17.74 -18.83
CA PRO A 129 -3.95 -17.01 -19.97
C PRO A 129 -3.55 -18.04 -21.05
N PRO A 130 -3.62 -17.70 -22.35
CA PRO A 130 -2.99 -18.52 -23.38
C PRO A 130 -1.51 -18.63 -23.03
N PHE A 131 -1.00 -19.85 -22.91
CA PHE A 131 0.44 -20.06 -23.04
C PHE A 131 0.86 -19.37 -24.35
N PRO A 132 1.86 -18.46 -24.35
CA PRO A 132 2.41 -18.03 -25.62
C PRO A 132 2.91 -19.30 -26.28
N THR A 133 2.25 -19.67 -27.37
CA THR A 133 2.71 -20.68 -28.29
C THR A 133 4.10 -20.21 -28.68
N GLN A 134 5.13 -20.82 -28.10
CA GLN A 134 6.46 -20.64 -28.61
C GLN A 134 6.37 -21.24 -30.01
N ALA A 135 6.18 -20.36 -30.99
CA ALA A 135 6.31 -20.70 -32.39
C ALA A 135 7.63 -21.44 -32.50
N THR A 136 7.54 -22.74 -32.71
CA THR A 136 8.64 -23.55 -33.19
C THR A 136 9.03 -22.90 -34.51
N THR A 137 9.99 -22.01 -34.40
CA THR A 137 10.74 -21.46 -35.50
C THR A 137 11.43 -22.65 -36.13
N ALA A 138 10.82 -23.14 -37.21
CA ALA A 138 11.51 -23.98 -38.17
C ALA A 138 12.70 -23.15 -38.70
N VAL A 139 13.88 -23.41 -38.15
CA VAL A 139 15.16 -23.03 -38.72
C VAL A 139 16.01 -24.29 -38.73
N GLY A 140 16.31 -24.74 -39.93
CA GLY A 140 16.90 -26.05 -40.20
C GLY A 140 18.42 -26.12 -40.03
N SER A 141 18.90 -27.32 -40.41
CA SER A 141 20.30 -27.73 -40.60
C SER A 141 21.08 -27.87 -39.28
N ARG A 142 21.81 -28.95 -38.98
CA ARG A 142 22.50 -29.97 -39.79
C ARG A 142 23.19 -30.93 -38.82
N SER A 143 23.27 -32.22 -39.13
CA SER A 143 24.52 -33.01 -39.22
C SER A 143 24.27 -34.51 -39.09
N ALA A 144 24.82 -35.24 -40.08
CA ALA A 144 25.41 -36.59 -40.04
C ALA A 144 24.60 -37.72 -39.37
N GLY A 145 24.35 -38.87 -39.99
CA GLY A 145 24.88 -39.51 -41.19
C GLY A 145 24.46 -40.99 -41.13
N ALA A 146 24.87 -41.74 -42.15
CA ALA A 146 24.73 -43.20 -42.34
C ALA A 146 23.53 -43.67 -43.19
N ASP A 147 23.92 -44.39 -44.25
CA ASP A 147 23.14 -44.92 -45.37
C ASP A 147 22.02 -45.92 -45.00
N PRO A 148 21.00 -46.07 -45.88
CA PRO A 148 19.95 -47.07 -45.72
C PRO A 148 20.24 -48.35 -46.52
N ILE A 149 19.97 -49.52 -45.94
CA ILE A 149 19.64 -50.75 -46.69
C ILE A 149 18.30 -51.28 -46.16
N PRO A 150 17.34 -51.67 -47.04
CA PRO A 150 15.93 -51.75 -46.69
C PRO A 150 15.51 -53.18 -46.32
N LEU A 151 14.63 -53.31 -45.32
CA LEU A 151 13.82 -54.52 -45.16
C LEU A 151 12.37 -54.17 -44.80
N LYS A 152 11.54 -54.27 -45.84
CA LYS A 152 10.22 -54.94 -45.86
C LYS A 152 9.10 -54.35 -44.98
N ALA A 153 8.15 -53.72 -45.68
CA ALA A 153 6.82 -53.38 -45.20
C ALA A 153 5.92 -54.61 -45.06
N GLU A 154 5.05 -54.61 -44.04
CA GLU A 154 3.69 -55.16 -44.15
C GLU A 154 2.66 -54.22 -43.47
N PRO A 155 1.43 -54.09 -44.02
CA PRO A 155 0.39 -53.18 -43.57
C PRO A 155 -0.73 -53.87 -42.78
N GLY A 156 -1.38 -53.15 -41.86
CA GLY A 156 -2.65 -53.57 -41.25
C GLY A 156 -3.13 -52.56 -40.20
N THR A 157 -3.91 -51.56 -40.59
CA THR A 157 -5.39 -51.50 -40.47
C THR A 157 -5.90 -51.28 -39.04
N ALA A 158 -6.51 -50.10 -38.84
CA ALA A 158 -7.60 -49.73 -37.92
C ALA A 158 -7.27 -48.60 -36.93
N GLY A 159 -7.87 -47.43 -37.14
CA GLY A 159 -8.40 -46.60 -36.05
C GLY A 159 -9.95 -46.66 -36.09
N PRO A 160 -10.69 -45.96 -35.22
CA PRO A 160 -10.36 -45.31 -33.94
C PRO A 160 -11.33 -45.78 -32.80
N PRO A 161 -11.32 -45.22 -31.57
CA PRO A 161 -11.93 -43.91 -31.37
C PRO A 161 -11.05 -42.94 -30.57
N THR A 162 -10.82 -41.78 -31.18
CA THR A 162 -10.58 -40.53 -30.45
C THR A 162 -11.81 -40.22 -29.61
N HIS A 163 -11.77 -40.54 -28.33
CA HIS A 163 -12.58 -39.83 -27.35
C HIS A 163 -11.93 -38.47 -27.11
N PRO A 164 -12.60 -37.33 -27.35
CA PRO A 164 -12.21 -36.10 -26.70
C PRO A 164 -12.63 -36.24 -25.23
N ALA A 165 -11.75 -36.80 -24.40
CA ALA A 165 -11.87 -36.66 -22.97
C ALA A 165 -11.63 -35.18 -22.64
N ALA A 166 -12.72 -34.40 -22.60
CA ALA A 166 -12.72 -33.11 -21.94
C ALA A 166 -12.14 -33.32 -20.54
N PRO A 167 -11.12 -32.55 -20.10
CA PRO A 167 -10.41 -32.85 -18.87
C PRO A 167 -11.36 -32.65 -17.69
N PRO A 168 -11.71 -33.70 -16.91
CA PRO A 168 -12.53 -33.57 -15.71
C PRO A 168 -11.85 -32.67 -14.66
N ASP A 169 -10.53 -32.53 -14.73
CA ASP A 169 -9.75 -31.63 -13.89
C ASP A 169 -10.14 -30.16 -14.04
N ARG A 170 -10.51 -29.68 -15.24
CA ARG A 170 -10.84 -28.26 -15.42
C ARG A 170 -12.12 -27.87 -14.66
N GLY A 171 -13.12 -28.75 -14.65
CA GLY A 171 -14.35 -28.53 -13.86
C GLY A 171 -14.12 -28.61 -12.35
N ASN A 172 -13.22 -29.49 -11.90
CA ASN A 172 -12.87 -29.58 -10.49
C ASN A 172 -12.00 -28.39 -10.03
N LEU A 173 -11.14 -27.86 -10.90
CA LEU A 173 -10.35 -26.65 -10.67
C LEU A 173 -11.22 -25.38 -10.59
N THR A 174 -12.25 -25.26 -11.43
CA THR A 174 -13.17 -24.10 -11.36
C THR A 174 -14.06 -24.15 -10.12
N VAL A 175 -14.55 -25.33 -9.73
CA VAL A 175 -15.28 -25.53 -8.47
C VAL A 175 -14.37 -25.31 -7.25
N GLY A 176 -13.12 -25.79 -7.32
CA GLY A 176 -12.11 -25.57 -6.30
C GLY A 176 -11.76 -24.09 -6.13
N ALA A 177 -11.61 -23.37 -7.22
CA ALA A 177 -11.39 -21.92 -7.20
C ALA A 177 -12.60 -21.15 -6.68
N ALA A 178 -13.82 -21.50 -7.09
CA ALA A 178 -15.02 -20.87 -6.55
C ALA A 178 -15.13 -21.05 -5.03
N LYS A 179 -14.86 -22.27 -4.53
CA LYS A 179 -14.83 -22.57 -3.09
C LYS A 179 -13.72 -21.83 -2.36
N ALA A 180 -12.52 -21.77 -2.93
CA ALA A 180 -11.39 -21.02 -2.37
C ALA A 180 -11.70 -19.52 -2.31
N GLY A 181 -12.33 -18.96 -3.33
CA GLY A 181 -12.78 -17.56 -3.36
C GLY A 181 -13.76 -17.26 -2.24
N ALA A 182 -14.81 -18.08 -2.10
CA ALA A 182 -15.79 -17.93 -1.03
C ALA A 182 -15.17 -18.06 0.38
N LEU A 183 -14.20 -18.98 0.54
CA LEU A 183 -13.48 -19.14 1.82
C LEU A 183 -12.61 -17.92 2.13
N LEU A 184 -11.84 -17.42 1.16
CA LEU A 184 -11.01 -16.23 1.30
C LEU A 184 -11.85 -14.99 1.64
N GLU A 185 -12.95 -14.79 0.93
CA GLU A 185 -13.89 -13.70 1.17
C GLU A 185 -14.45 -13.76 2.59
N ARG A 186 -14.95 -14.93 3.03
CA ARG A 186 -15.45 -15.10 4.40
C ARG A 186 -14.37 -14.86 5.45
N GLN A 187 -13.17 -15.41 5.28
CA GLN A 187 -12.09 -15.27 6.24
C GLN A 187 -11.59 -13.83 6.35
N LEU A 188 -11.35 -13.16 5.21
CA LEU A 188 -10.84 -11.79 5.18
C LEU A 188 -11.90 -10.78 5.60
N THR A 189 -13.18 -11.01 5.29
CA THR A 189 -14.28 -10.19 5.80
C THR A 189 -14.34 -10.26 7.33
N LEU A 190 -14.28 -11.47 7.91
CA LEU A 190 -14.25 -11.63 9.37
C LEU A 190 -13.00 -11.00 10.00
N ALA A 191 -11.83 -11.17 9.38
CA ALA A 191 -10.59 -10.54 9.85
C ALA A 191 -10.68 -9.00 9.78
N ARG A 192 -11.29 -8.46 8.73
CA ARG A 192 -11.55 -7.03 8.56
C ARG A 192 -12.47 -6.50 9.65
N THR A 193 -13.61 -7.15 9.93
CA THR A 193 -14.53 -6.73 10.99
C THR A 193 -13.86 -6.75 12.37
N ARG A 194 -13.04 -7.77 12.67
CA ARG A 194 -12.27 -7.83 13.93
C ARG A 194 -11.20 -6.73 13.99
N ALA A 195 -10.53 -6.43 12.88
CA ALA A 195 -9.55 -5.35 12.83
C ALA A 195 -10.22 -3.98 13.02
N HIS A 196 -11.41 -3.79 12.44
CA HIS A 196 -12.21 -2.59 12.57
C HIS A 196 -12.64 -2.34 14.02
N SER A 197 -13.22 -3.35 14.68
CA SER A 197 -13.60 -3.22 16.10
C SER A 197 -12.39 -3.00 17.00
N ALA A 198 -11.26 -3.67 16.75
CA ALA A 198 -10.01 -3.43 17.47
C ALA A 198 -9.47 -2.00 17.27
N ALA A 199 -9.62 -1.42 16.07
CA ALA A 199 -9.25 -0.04 15.81
C ALA A 199 -10.14 0.94 16.58
N LEU A 200 -11.46 0.74 16.56
CA LEU A 200 -12.39 1.57 17.33
C LEU A 200 -12.12 1.49 18.84
N GLN A 201 -11.84 0.29 19.37
CA GLN A 201 -11.48 0.11 20.78
C GLN A 201 -10.15 0.80 21.12
N ALA A 202 -9.15 0.73 20.24
CA ALA A 202 -7.88 1.42 20.43
C ALA A 202 -8.06 2.94 20.44
N LEU A 203 -8.89 3.49 19.55
CA LEU A 203 -9.20 4.93 19.49
C LEU A 203 -9.98 5.44 20.71
N GLY A 204 -10.66 4.55 21.44
CA GLY A 204 -11.30 4.88 22.72
C GLY A 204 -10.42 4.65 23.95
N SER A 205 -9.16 4.22 23.78
CA SER A 205 -8.28 3.89 24.89
C SER A 205 -7.55 5.11 25.47
N SER A 206 -7.22 5.08 26.77
CA SER A 206 -6.40 6.11 27.41
C SER A 206 -5.03 6.27 26.74
N ARG A 207 -4.45 5.15 26.26
CA ARG A 207 -3.21 5.14 25.48
C ARG A 207 -3.31 6.02 24.24
N PHE A 208 -4.39 5.89 23.47
CA PHE A 208 -4.61 6.74 22.30
C PHE A 208 -4.77 8.21 22.68
N HIS A 209 -5.53 8.50 23.75
CA HIS A 209 -5.69 9.88 24.21
C HIS A 209 -4.36 10.52 24.61
N ALA A 210 -3.49 9.81 25.33
CA ALA A 210 -2.15 10.30 25.64
C ALA A 210 -1.32 10.64 24.39
N VAL A 211 -1.43 9.84 23.32
CA VAL A 211 -0.78 10.14 22.04
C VAL A 211 -1.39 11.37 21.38
N ALA A 212 -2.71 11.46 21.34
CA ALA A 212 -3.42 12.60 20.76
C ALA A 212 -3.07 13.91 21.50
N ASP A 213 -2.95 13.87 22.83
CA ASP A 213 -2.58 15.02 23.65
C ASP A 213 -1.13 15.45 23.40
N ASN A 214 -0.19 14.50 23.31
CA ASN A 214 1.20 14.80 22.91
C ASN A 214 1.28 15.42 21.52
N VAL A 215 0.51 14.93 20.55
CA VAL A 215 0.46 15.49 19.20
C VAL A 215 -0.27 16.84 19.17
N ALA A 216 -1.19 17.10 20.10
CA ALA A 216 -1.91 18.38 20.21
C ALA A 216 -1.04 19.54 20.69
N VAL A 217 0.07 19.26 21.38
CA VAL A 217 1.05 20.28 21.81
C VAL A 217 1.96 20.71 20.65
N LEU A 218 2.25 19.80 19.72
CA LEU A 218 3.18 20.02 18.60
C LEU A 218 2.91 21.26 17.73
N PRO A 219 1.65 21.64 17.41
CA PRO A 219 1.36 22.86 16.68
C PRO A 219 1.88 24.14 17.36
N SER A 220 1.87 24.17 18.69
CA SER A 220 2.33 25.32 19.48
C SER A 220 3.83 25.22 19.77
N GLU A 221 4.28 24.07 20.26
CA GLU A 221 5.63 23.87 20.76
C GLU A 221 6.24 22.58 20.18
N VAL A 222 7.33 22.73 19.43
CA VAL A 222 8.15 21.61 18.97
C VAL A 222 9.35 21.51 19.90
N PRO A 223 9.58 20.35 20.56
CA PRO A 223 10.71 20.14 21.47
C PRO A 223 12.06 20.12 20.74
N LEU A 224 12.55 21.30 20.37
CA LEU A 224 13.89 21.50 19.82
C LEU A 224 14.86 21.84 20.97
N PRO A 225 16.01 21.14 21.08
CA PRO A 225 17.05 21.53 22.00
C PRO A 225 17.63 22.90 21.58
N PRO A 226 18.03 23.76 22.53
CA PRO A 226 18.48 25.13 22.26
C PRO A 226 19.69 25.20 21.32
N THR A 227 20.49 24.12 21.26
CA THR A 227 21.62 23.98 20.35
C THR A 227 21.21 23.91 18.87
N ALA A 228 20.05 23.32 18.58
CA ALA A 228 19.51 23.18 17.22
C ALA A 228 18.98 24.51 16.65
N THR A 229 18.50 25.41 17.51
CA THR A 229 18.04 26.76 17.12
C THR A 229 19.20 27.74 16.97
N THR A 230 20.30 27.54 17.71
CA THR A 230 21.44 28.48 17.73
C THR A 230 22.41 28.26 16.57
N THR A 231 22.50 27.04 16.03
CA THR A 231 23.43 26.71 14.94
C THR A 231 22.64 26.27 13.71
N PRO A 232 22.65 27.04 12.60
CA PRO A 232 22.00 26.64 11.36
C PRO A 232 22.63 25.33 10.85
N THR A 233 21.95 24.21 11.12
CA THR A 233 22.39 22.88 10.68
C THR A 233 21.61 22.53 9.44
N ASP A 234 22.32 22.28 8.33
CA ASP A 234 21.70 21.79 7.11
C ASP A 234 21.12 20.39 7.36
N LEU A 235 19.81 20.23 7.15
CA LEU A 235 19.11 18.96 7.36
C LEU A 235 19.32 17.94 6.23
N ARG A 236 19.80 18.37 5.06
CA ARG A 236 19.96 17.51 3.87
C ARG A 236 20.87 16.28 4.11
N PRO A 237 22.03 16.40 4.79
CA PRO A 237 22.88 15.24 5.07
C PRO A 237 22.20 14.16 5.93
N LEU A 238 21.40 14.58 6.92
CA LEU A 238 20.62 13.64 7.74
C LEU A 238 19.53 12.96 6.93
N ALA A 239 18.87 13.68 6.03
CA ALA A 239 17.88 13.11 5.14
C ALA A 239 18.48 12.11 4.13
N THR A 240 19.71 12.33 3.66
CA THR A 240 20.40 11.40 2.74
C THR A 240 20.94 10.14 3.42
N ALA A 241 21.14 10.18 4.75
CA ALA A 241 21.70 9.07 5.51
C ALA A 241 20.63 8.07 6.03
N ALA A 242 19.36 8.44 5.98
CA ALA A 242 18.22 7.65 6.43
C ALA A 242 17.59 6.83 5.30
#